data_AF-A0A925XXF8-F1
#
_entry.id   AF-A0A925XXF8-F1
#
_cell.length_a   1.000
_cell.length_b   1.000
_cell.length_c   1.000
_cell.angle_alpha   90.00
_cell.angle_beta   90.00
_cell.angle_gamma   90.00
#
_symmetry.space_group_name_H-M   'P 1'
#
loop_
_entity.id
_entity.type
_entity.pdbx_description
1 polymer ?
#
loop_
_entity_poly.entity_id
_entity_poly.type
_entity_poly.pdbx_seq_one_letter_code
_entity_poly.pdbx_strand_id
1 'polypeptide(L)'
;GGSEYLKTVKGRITGEAPYIDADEEVRLQRAVLAAIRMGYVTAAHDCAEGGLLVALVEMTFGKGLGATINIPFDHHAGHIFGEAQSRIILSVPESSRAALLQILSTNDVPHTMLGTTGGTQLVVDGLLQQSVSDLRDIYENALPTIMAN
;
A
#
# COMPACT_ATOMS: atom_id res chain seq x y z
N GLY A 1 -6.79 -12.81 10.08
CA GLY A 1 -8.20 -12.83 10.51
C GLY A 1 -8.58 -11.44 10.99
N GLY A 2 -9.86 -11.19 11.26
CA GLY A 2 -10.31 -9.90 11.80
C GLY A 2 -10.12 -8.67 10.90
N SER A 3 -9.85 -8.83 9.60
CA SER A 3 -9.63 -7.71 8.69
C SER A 3 -10.92 -6.97 8.32
N GLU A 4 -10.79 -5.72 7.87
CA GLU A 4 -11.94 -4.93 7.37
C GLU A 4 -12.62 -5.61 6.19
N TYR A 5 -11.89 -6.35 5.34
CA TYR A 5 -12.51 -7.18 4.31
C TYR A 5 -13.50 -8.20 4.88
N LEU A 6 -13.13 -8.91 5.94
CA LEU A 6 -13.97 -9.96 6.51
C LEU A 6 -15.22 -9.36 7.19
N LYS A 7 -15.04 -8.25 7.88
CA LYS A 7 -16.13 -7.50 8.52
C LYS A 7 -17.09 -6.92 7.49
N THR A 8 -16.57 -6.18 6.52
CA THR A 8 -17.37 -5.39 5.56
C THR A 8 -17.97 -6.26 4.46
N VAL A 9 -17.21 -7.22 3.91
CA VAL A 9 -17.67 -8.04 2.77
C VAL A 9 -18.31 -9.36 3.21
N LYS A 10 -17.85 -9.95 4.32
CA LYS A 10 -18.34 -11.26 4.79
C LYS A 10 -19.20 -11.19 6.04
N GLY A 11 -19.35 -10.02 6.67
CA GLY A 11 -20.16 -9.83 7.87
C GLY A 11 -19.63 -10.60 9.09
N ARG A 12 -18.32 -10.87 9.16
CA ARG A 12 -17.71 -11.71 10.19
C ARG A 12 -16.50 -11.02 10.82
N ILE A 13 -16.37 -11.14 12.13
CA ILE A 13 -15.18 -10.72 12.89
C ILE A 13 -14.61 -11.98 13.54
N THR A 14 -13.79 -12.71 12.78
CA THR A 14 -13.27 -14.03 13.19
C THR A 14 -11.85 -14.24 12.68
N GLY A 15 -11.17 -15.22 13.28
CA GLY A 15 -9.79 -15.59 12.94
C GLY A 15 -8.76 -14.84 13.77
N GLU A 16 -7.52 -15.31 13.73
CA GLU A 16 -6.42 -14.74 14.50
C GLU A 16 -6.00 -13.37 13.95
N ALA A 17 -5.55 -12.50 14.86
CA ALA A 17 -4.91 -11.24 14.49
C ALA A 17 -3.65 -11.53 13.66
N PRO A 18 -3.23 -10.63 12.76
CA PRO A 18 -1.99 -10.79 12.03
C PRO A 18 -0.80 -10.90 13.01
N TYR A 19 0.10 -11.85 12.73
CA TYR A 19 1.33 -12.00 13.49
C TYR A 19 2.26 -10.81 13.24
N ILE A 20 2.98 -10.37 14.28
CA ILE A 20 3.99 -9.33 14.20
C ILE A 20 5.33 -9.83 14.74
N ASP A 21 6.38 -9.64 13.95
CA ASP A 21 7.77 -9.78 14.39
C ASP A 21 8.33 -8.39 14.71
N ALA A 22 8.62 -8.14 15.98
CA ALA A 22 9.09 -6.83 16.42
C ALA A 22 10.49 -6.48 15.87
N ASP A 23 11.35 -7.48 15.68
CA ASP A 23 12.68 -7.26 15.12
C ASP A 23 12.59 -6.94 13.63
N GLU A 24 11.68 -7.59 12.90
CA GLU A 24 11.36 -7.24 11.51
C GLU A 24 10.85 -5.79 11.39
N GLU A 25 9.88 -5.41 12.23
CA GLU A 25 9.33 -4.05 12.26
C GLU A 25 10.43 -3.00 12.52
N VAL A 26 11.32 -3.26 13.49
CA VAL A 26 12.44 -2.37 13.79
C VAL A 26 13.40 -2.24 12.60
N ARG A 27 13.72 -3.34 11.91
CA ARG A 27 14.58 -3.30 10.70
C ARG A 27 13.93 -2.48 9.59
N LEU A 28 12.64 -2.72 9.32
CA LEU A 28 11.85 -1.97 8.34
C LEU A 28 11.87 -0.46 8.64
N GLN A 29 11.47 -0.07 9.85
CA GLN A 29 11.38 1.34 10.24
C GLN A 29 12.73 2.05 10.15
N ARG A 30 13.82 1.39 10.57
CA ARG A 30 15.17 1.94 10.45
C ARG A 30 15.59 2.13 8.99
N ALA A 31 15.35 1.15 8.13
CA ALA A 31 15.70 1.21 6.72
C ALA A 31 14.93 2.31 5.99
N VAL A 32 13.61 2.39 6.22
CA VAL A 32 12.74 3.43 5.64
C VAL A 32 13.14 4.82 6.12
N LEU A 33 13.39 4.98 7.42
CA LEU A 33 13.83 6.26 7.98
C LEU A 33 15.18 6.71 7.39
N ALA A 34 16.13 5.78 7.20
CA ALA A 34 17.40 6.08 6.56
C ALA A 34 17.21 6.56 5.11
N ALA A 35 16.40 5.84 4.32
CA ALA A 35 16.12 6.21 2.93
C ALA A 35 15.42 7.58 2.81
N ILE A 36 14.47 7.89 3.71
CA ILE A 36 13.81 9.20 3.77
C ILE A 36 14.82 10.29 4.10
N ARG A 37 15.67 10.09 5.12
CA ARG A 37 16.68 11.08 5.53
C ARG A 37 17.72 11.36 4.45
N MET A 38 18.01 10.38 3.61
CA MET A 38 18.91 10.52 2.45
C MET A 38 18.22 11.18 1.24
N GLY A 39 16.91 11.46 1.31
CA GLY A 39 16.16 12.12 0.25
C GLY A 39 15.78 11.21 -0.92
N TYR A 40 15.81 9.88 -0.73
CA TYR A 40 15.53 8.91 -1.80
C TYR A 40 14.03 8.67 -2.02
N VAL A 41 13.20 8.95 -1.00
CA VAL A 41 11.77 8.63 -1.00
C VAL A 41 10.93 9.85 -1.37
N THR A 42 10.00 9.68 -2.31
CA THR A 42 9.05 10.73 -2.73
C THR A 42 7.68 10.61 -2.07
N ALA A 43 7.27 9.40 -1.69
CA ALA A 43 6.10 9.11 -0.88
C ALA A 43 6.28 7.76 -0.17
N ALA A 44 5.64 7.62 0.99
CA ALA A 44 5.60 6.39 1.77
C ALA A 44 4.18 6.23 2.35
N HIS A 45 3.66 5.01 2.37
CA HIS A 45 2.36 4.68 2.94
C HIS A 45 2.38 3.28 3.52
N ASP A 46 1.84 3.07 4.72
CA ASP A 46 1.71 1.75 5.32
C ASP A 46 0.55 0.95 4.73
N CYS A 47 0.64 -0.38 4.77
CA CYS A 47 -0.44 -1.29 4.36
C CYS A 47 -1.24 -1.78 5.57
N ALA A 48 -2.04 -0.88 6.15
CA ALA A 48 -2.91 -1.16 7.30
C ALA A 48 -4.32 -1.61 6.87
N GLU A 49 -5.35 -0.87 7.27
CA GLU A 49 -6.77 -1.21 7.04
C GLU A 49 -7.09 -1.31 5.55
N GLY A 50 -7.81 -2.37 5.17
CA GLY A 50 -8.13 -2.62 3.76
C GLY A 50 -6.96 -3.14 2.90
N GLY A 51 -5.75 -3.21 3.43
CA GLY A 51 -4.60 -3.91 2.84
C GLY A 51 -3.92 -3.19 1.67
N LEU A 52 -3.24 -3.97 0.83
CA LEU A 52 -2.34 -3.46 -0.22
C LEU A 52 -3.09 -2.60 -1.25
N LEU A 53 -4.27 -3.02 -1.70
CA LEU A 53 -4.99 -2.28 -2.73
C LEU A 53 -5.48 -0.93 -2.23
N VAL A 54 -5.98 -0.85 -0.99
CA VAL A 54 -6.44 0.40 -0.39
C VAL A 54 -5.27 1.36 -0.22
N ALA A 55 -4.13 0.89 0.31
CA ALA A 55 -2.93 1.71 0.43
C ALA A 55 -2.45 2.24 -0.94
N LEU A 56 -2.49 1.42 -2.00
CA LEU A 56 -2.17 1.87 -3.37
C LEU A 56 -3.14 2.96 -3.85
N VAL A 57 -4.44 2.81 -3.59
CA VAL A 57 -5.46 3.81 -3.93
C VAL A 57 -5.21 5.12 -3.20
N GLU A 58 -5.01 5.08 -1.89
CA GLU A 58 -4.76 6.26 -1.05
C GLU A 58 -3.51 7.04 -1.48
N MET A 59 -2.44 6.32 -1.84
CA MET A 59 -1.22 6.94 -2.37
C MET A 59 -1.47 7.77 -3.65
N THR A 60 -2.48 7.43 -4.46
CA THR A 60 -2.80 8.20 -5.68
C THR A 60 -3.44 9.56 -5.36
N PHE A 61 -4.12 9.69 -4.21
CA PHE A 61 -4.89 10.89 -3.88
C PHE A 61 -4.02 12.11 -3.57
N GLY A 62 -2.84 11.90 -2.98
CA GLY A 62 -1.98 12.99 -2.52
C GLY A 62 -1.63 14.00 -3.62
N LYS A 63 -1.31 13.51 -4.84
CA LYS A 63 -1.00 14.36 -6.01
C LYS A 63 -1.96 14.16 -7.19
N GLY A 64 -2.99 13.31 -7.04
CA GLY A 64 -3.84 12.89 -8.16
C GLY A 64 -3.06 12.11 -9.23
N LEU A 65 -1.94 11.47 -8.86
CA LEU A 65 -1.04 10.77 -9.77
C LEU A 65 -1.41 9.28 -9.79
N GLY A 66 -1.65 8.74 -10.98
CA GLY A 66 -1.91 7.32 -11.18
C GLY A 66 -0.68 6.43 -11.00
N ALA A 67 -0.87 5.14 -11.23
CA ALA A 67 0.22 4.16 -11.24
C ALA A 67 -0.13 2.94 -12.10
N THR A 68 0.89 2.27 -12.60
CA THR A 68 0.78 0.94 -13.21
C THR A 68 1.54 -0.05 -12.34
N ILE A 69 0.80 -1.03 -11.81
CA ILE A 69 1.25 -1.96 -10.79
C ILE A 69 1.06 -3.39 -11.29
N ASN A 70 2.09 -4.20 -11.11
CA ASN A 70 2.08 -5.65 -11.28
C ASN A 70 2.36 -6.29 -9.92
N ILE A 71 1.37 -7.02 -9.40
CA ILE A 71 1.50 -7.73 -8.13
C ILE A 71 2.06 -9.13 -8.44
N PRO A 72 3.28 -9.49 -7.99
CA PRO A 72 3.95 -10.73 -8.41
C PRO A 72 3.44 -11.99 -7.68
N PHE A 73 2.20 -11.95 -7.18
CA PHE A 73 1.54 -13.02 -6.45
C PHE A 73 0.05 -13.04 -6.75
N ASP A 74 -0.64 -14.09 -6.35
CA ASP A 74 -2.04 -14.33 -6.64
C ASP A 74 -2.97 -13.28 -6.01
N HIS A 75 -4.01 -12.88 -6.75
CA HIS A 75 -4.95 -11.82 -6.33
C HIS A 75 -6.07 -12.32 -5.41
N HIS A 76 -5.81 -13.35 -4.60
CA HIS A 76 -6.79 -13.77 -3.62
C HIS A 76 -7.00 -12.65 -2.58
N ALA A 77 -8.22 -12.55 -2.06
CA ALA A 77 -8.62 -11.45 -1.18
C ALA A 77 -7.71 -11.27 0.05
N GLY A 78 -7.10 -12.36 0.54
CA GLY A 78 -6.14 -12.31 1.64
C GLY A 78 -4.81 -11.64 1.30
N HIS A 79 -4.38 -11.61 0.05
CA HIS A 79 -3.16 -10.90 -0.36
C HIS A 79 -3.45 -9.45 -0.77
N ILE A 80 -4.62 -9.21 -1.38
CA ILE A 80 -5.02 -7.88 -1.86
C ILE A 80 -5.57 -6.99 -0.74
N PHE A 81 -6.44 -7.55 0.11
CA PHE A 81 -7.13 -6.86 1.20
C PHE A 81 -6.74 -7.40 2.58
N GLY A 82 -5.72 -8.26 2.64
CA GLY A 82 -5.16 -8.71 3.90
C GLY A 82 -4.42 -7.57 4.59
N GLU A 83 -4.69 -7.46 5.87
CA GLU A 83 -4.05 -6.51 6.77
C GLU A 83 -2.95 -7.26 7.51
N ALA A 84 -1.73 -6.72 7.46
CA ALA A 84 -0.57 -7.25 8.15
C ALA A 84 0.39 -6.09 8.42
N GLN A 85 0.98 -6.10 9.62
CA GLN A 85 1.96 -5.10 10.04
C GLN A 85 3.27 -5.27 9.26
N SER A 86 4.21 -4.34 9.44
CA SER A 86 5.53 -4.41 8.82
C SER A 86 5.52 -4.37 7.29
N ARG A 87 4.58 -3.63 6.70
CA ARG A 87 4.49 -3.40 5.25
C ARG A 87 4.31 -1.93 4.93
N ILE A 88 5.22 -1.41 4.11
CA ILE A 88 5.22 -0.02 3.64
C ILE A 88 5.45 -0.01 2.13
N ILE A 89 4.61 0.73 1.42
CA ILE A 89 4.80 1.05 0.00
C ILE A 89 5.63 2.34 -0.07
N LEU A 90 6.71 2.30 -0.85
CA LEU A 90 7.57 3.45 -1.12
C LEU A 90 7.51 3.81 -2.60
N SER A 91 7.42 5.09 -2.91
CA SER A 91 7.77 5.61 -4.24
C SER A 91 9.12 6.30 -4.18
N VAL A 92 9.95 6.08 -5.20
CA VAL A 92 11.28 6.70 -5.34
C VAL A 92 11.48 7.16 -6.78
N PRO A 93 12.31 8.18 -7.03
CA PRO A 93 12.81 8.47 -8.37
C PRO A 93 13.67 7.29 -8.87
N GLU A 94 13.68 7.03 -10.17
CA GLU A 94 14.51 5.94 -10.74
C GLU A 94 15.99 6.11 -10.40
N SER A 95 16.48 7.36 -10.31
CA SER A 95 17.86 7.67 -9.91
C SER A 95 18.21 7.22 -8.48
N SER A 96 17.21 7.08 -7.60
CA SER A 96 17.40 6.67 -6.21
C SER A 96 17.11 5.18 -5.97
N ARG A 97 16.60 4.47 -6.98
CA ARG A 97 16.18 3.07 -6.89
C ARG A 97 17.30 2.16 -6.39
N ALA A 98 18.48 2.22 -7.01
CA ALA A 98 19.60 1.36 -6.64
C ALA A 98 20.05 1.59 -5.18
N ALA A 99 20.07 2.86 -4.74
CA ALA A 99 20.42 3.21 -3.37
C ALA A 99 19.39 2.69 -2.35
N LEU A 100 18.09 2.80 -2.66
CA LEU A 100 17.04 2.23 -1.81
C LEU A 100 17.20 0.70 -1.70
N LEU A 101 17.35 -0.01 -2.81
CA LEU A 101 17.50 -1.47 -2.80
C LEU A 101 18.71 -1.92 -1.98
N GLN A 102 19.81 -1.18 -2.04
CA GLN A 102 20.98 -1.44 -1.21
C GLN A 102 20.67 -1.26 0.28
N ILE A 103 19.97 -0.19 0.68
CA ILE A 103 19.59 0.05 2.07
C ILE A 103 18.69 -1.08 2.58
N LEU A 104 17.67 -1.46 1.83
CA LEU A 104 16.74 -2.52 2.22
C LEU A 104 17.47 -3.87 2.37
N SER A 105 18.32 -4.21 1.40
CA SER A 105 19.09 -5.46 1.44
C SER A 105 20.09 -5.50 2.60
N THR A 106 20.77 -4.37 2.90
CA THR A 106 21.74 -4.28 4.00
C THR A 106 21.07 -4.41 5.37
N ASN A 107 19.80 -4.03 5.48
CA ASN A 107 19.01 -4.15 6.71
C ASN A 107 18.15 -5.42 6.76
N ASP A 108 18.34 -6.36 5.83
CA ASP A 108 17.55 -7.60 5.75
C ASP A 108 16.03 -7.34 5.78
N VAL A 109 15.60 -6.39 4.95
CA VAL A 109 14.19 -6.03 4.75
C VAL A 109 13.71 -6.63 3.43
N PRO A 110 12.81 -7.64 3.47
CA PRO A 110 12.18 -8.18 2.28
C PRO A 110 11.47 -7.08 1.49
N HIS A 111 11.61 -7.11 0.17
CA HIS A 111 11.03 -6.09 -0.69
C HIS A 111 10.71 -6.65 -2.07
N THR A 112 9.75 -6.02 -2.75
CA THR A 112 9.37 -6.37 -4.11
C THR A 112 9.07 -5.10 -4.90
N MET A 113 9.40 -5.10 -6.18
CA MET A 113 9.05 -4.01 -7.08
C MET A 113 7.61 -4.21 -7.56
N LEU A 114 6.75 -3.25 -7.28
CA LEU A 114 5.34 -3.30 -7.69
C LEU A 114 5.11 -2.66 -9.06
N GLY A 115 5.79 -1.57 -9.39
CA GLY A 115 5.56 -0.88 -10.65
C GLY A 115 6.00 0.57 -10.63
N THR A 116 5.31 1.41 -11.40
CA THR A 116 5.69 2.82 -11.61
C THR A 116 4.49 3.75 -11.50
N THR A 117 4.71 4.93 -10.91
CA THR A 117 3.71 6.00 -10.86
C THR A 117 3.66 6.78 -12.18
N GLY A 118 2.48 7.23 -12.59
CA GLY A 118 2.29 7.99 -13.82
C GLY A 118 0.82 8.06 -14.26
N GLY A 119 0.50 9.05 -15.09
CA GLY A 119 -0.85 9.21 -15.64
C GLY A 119 -1.91 9.57 -14.59
N THR A 120 -3.18 9.33 -14.94
CA THR A 120 -4.37 9.69 -14.15
C THR A 120 -5.22 8.49 -13.74
N GLN A 121 -4.73 7.27 -13.99
CA GLN A 121 -5.41 6.02 -13.64
C GLN A 121 -4.54 5.17 -12.74
N LEU A 122 -5.18 4.47 -11.80
CA LEU A 122 -4.56 3.34 -11.11
C LEU A 122 -4.88 2.08 -11.91
N VAL A 123 -3.83 1.44 -12.42
CA VAL A 123 -3.88 0.16 -13.12
C VAL A 123 -3.14 -0.85 -12.26
N VAL A 124 -3.86 -1.86 -11.79
CA VAL A 124 -3.31 -3.06 -11.17
C VAL A 124 -3.62 -4.21 -12.10
N ASP A 125 -2.59 -4.76 -12.73
CA ASP A 125 -2.75 -5.77 -13.80
C ASP A 125 -3.65 -6.93 -13.33
N GLY A 126 -4.59 -7.35 -14.17
CA GLY A 126 -5.55 -8.42 -13.86
C GLY A 126 -6.50 -8.16 -12.67
N LEU A 127 -6.57 -6.94 -12.12
CA LEU A 127 -7.38 -6.65 -10.92
C LEU A 127 -8.21 -5.37 -11.02
N LEU A 128 -7.59 -4.25 -11.40
CA LEU A 128 -8.21 -2.93 -11.34
C LEU A 128 -7.69 -2.03 -12.45
N GLN A 129 -8.60 -1.28 -13.09
CA GLN A 129 -8.24 -0.13 -13.91
C GLN A 129 -9.31 0.94 -13.68
N GLN A 130 -8.98 2.00 -12.94
CA GLN A 130 -9.91 3.07 -12.58
C GLN A 130 -9.21 4.44 -12.60
N SER A 131 -9.99 5.50 -12.83
CA SER A 131 -9.45 6.85 -12.73
C SER A 131 -9.21 7.23 -11.27
N VAL A 132 -8.15 8.01 -11.03
CA VAL A 132 -7.84 8.49 -9.67
C VAL A 132 -8.94 9.43 -9.16
N SER A 133 -9.60 10.18 -10.05
CA SER A 133 -10.73 11.04 -9.69
C SER A 133 -11.92 10.23 -9.18
N ASP A 134 -12.32 9.17 -9.87
CA ASP A 134 -13.49 8.38 -9.45
C ASP A 134 -13.22 7.67 -8.11
N LEU A 135 -12.00 7.14 -7.94
CA LEU A 135 -11.59 6.53 -6.68
C LEU A 135 -11.60 7.54 -5.52
N ARG A 136 -11.13 8.76 -5.78
CA ARG A 136 -11.13 9.85 -4.79
C ARG A 136 -12.54 10.27 -4.42
N ASP A 137 -13.42 10.41 -5.40
CA ASP A 137 -14.81 10.81 -5.18
C ASP A 137 -15.54 9.78 -4.32
N ILE A 138 -15.33 8.48 -4.55
CA ILE A 138 -15.89 7.40 -3.71
C ILE A 138 -15.38 7.53 -2.27
N TYR A 139 -14.08 7.75 -2.10
CA TYR A 139 -13.45 7.82 -0.78
C TYR A 139 -13.89 9.06 0.03
N GLU A 140 -13.81 10.25 -0.56
CA GLU A 140 -14.08 11.52 0.12
C GLU A 140 -15.58 11.73 0.40
N ASN A 141 -16.48 11.18 -0.44
CA ASN A 141 -17.92 11.39 -0.30
C ASN A 141 -18.66 10.30 0.47
N ALA A 142 -18.00 9.22 0.88
CA ALA A 142 -18.64 8.13 1.64
C ALA A 142 -19.29 8.65 2.95
N LEU A 143 -18.53 9.36 3.78
CA LEU A 143 -19.03 9.92 5.04
C LEU A 143 -20.02 11.08 4.84
N PRO A 144 -19.73 12.10 4.00
CA PRO A 144 -20.70 13.16 3.72
C PRO A 144 -22.06 12.65 3.24
N THR A 145 -22.08 11.63 2.38
CA THR A 145 -23.33 11.04 1.87
C THR A 145 -24.15 10.40 2.99
N ILE A 146 -23.50 9.70 3.91
CA ILE A 146 -24.17 9.09 5.07
C ILE A 146 -24.71 10.17 6.01
N MET A 147 -23.93 11.23 6.27
CA MET A 147 -24.31 12.33 7.16
C MET A 147 -25.45 13.21 6.61
N ALA A 148 -25.65 13.24 5.30
CA ALA A 148 -26.69 14.01 4.63
C ALA A 148 -28.06 13.32 4.62
N ASN A 149 -28.13 12.05 5.04
CA ASN A 149 -29.38 11.28 5.22
C ASN A 149 -29.89 11.39 6.67
#